data_AF-A0A8J6LDU5-F1
#
_entry.id   AF-A0A8J6LDU5-F1
#
_cell.length_a   1.000
_cell.length_b   1.000
_cell.length_c   1.000
_cell.angle_alpha   90.00
_cell.angle_beta   90.00
_cell.angle_gamma   90.00
#
_symmetry.space_group_name_H-M   'P 1'
#
loop_
_entity.id
_entity.type
_entity.pdbx_description
1 polymer ?
#
loop_
_entity_poly.entity_id
_entity_poly.type
_entity_poly.pdbx_seq_one_letter_code
_entity_poly.pdbx_strand_id
1 'polypeptide(L)'
;MAKDYCIEHQKPVVVEAMAYRLGHHSTSDDSTAYRSKDEVDKWATTDNPATKLKIYLMKKGLWTEEDEKVFLKKARWEVLQAFSAGEKKLKPKWTECFRDVYKEMPSHIRKQMNEMEEHVKRYKEHYPVDQHAQ
;
A
#
# COMPACT_ATOMS: atom_id res chain seq x y z
N MET A 1 22.30 16.72 9.24
CA MET A 1 22.00 15.26 9.12
C MET A 1 22.23 14.80 7.69
N ALA A 2 22.16 13.50 7.36
CA ALA A 2 22.48 12.93 6.03
C ALA A 2 21.86 13.70 4.84
N LYS A 3 20.60 14.16 4.97
CA LYS A 3 19.94 15.03 3.99
C LYS A 3 20.77 16.28 3.67
N ASP A 4 21.16 17.03 4.70
CA ASP A 4 21.90 18.29 4.55
C ASP A 4 23.26 18.04 3.90
N TYR A 5 23.93 16.96 4.30
CA TYR A 5 25.20 16.52 3.69
C TYR A 5 25.06 16.23 2.19
N CYS A 6 24.00 15.52 1.79
CA CYS A 6 23.73 15.24 0.38
C CYS A 6 23.49 16.52 -0.42
N ILE A 7 22.74 17.48 0.13
CA ILE A 7 22.43 18.75 -0.53
C ILE A 7 23.69 19.62 -0.65
N GLU A 8 24.45 19.76 0.43
CA GLU A 8 25.61 20.64 0.48
C GLU A 8 26.78 20.11 -0.35
N HIS A 9 27.05 18.80 -0.26
CA HIS A 9 28.24 18.22 -0.87
C HIS A 9 27.97 17.46 -2.17
N GLN A 10 26.70 17.33 -2.57
CA GLN A 10 26.30 16.59 -3.78
C GLN A 10 26.85 15.16 -3.79
N LYS A 11 26.83 14.50 -2.62
CA LYS A 11 27.32 13.14 -2.42
C LYS A 11 26.25 12.25 -1.81
N PRO A 12 26.15 10.97 -2.22
CA PRO A 12 25.21 10.04 -1.63
C PRO A 12 25.65 9.63 -0.22
N VAL A 13 24.67 9.30 0.60
CA VAL A 13 24.87 8.68 1.92
C VAL A 13 23.99 7.43 1.97
N VAL A 14 24.55 6.33 2.49
CA VAL A 14 23.79 5.11 2.78
C VAL A 14 23.39 5.12 4.25
N VAL A 15 22.11 4.86 4.53
CA VAL A 15 21.58 4.70 5.87
C VAL A 15 20.96 3.32 5.97
N GLU A 16 21.47 2.49 6.87
CA GLU A 16 20.88 1.19 7.19
C GLU A 16 19.98 1.34 8.42
N ALA A 17 18.67 1.16 8.22
CA ALA A 17 17.69 1.17 9.31
C ALA A 17 17.37 -0.27 9.71
N MET A 18 18.01 -0.75 10.77
CA MET A 18 17.76 -2.09 11.32
C MET A 18 16.32 -2.19 11.81
N ALA A 19 15.54 -3.08 11.20
CA ALA A 19 14.11 -3.25 11.49
C ALA A 19 13.71 -4.72 11.36
N TYR A 20 12.49 -5.03 11.83
CA TYR A 20 11.94 -6.38 11.81
C TYR A 20 10.54 -6.42 11.19
N ARG A 21 10.30 -7.35 10.25
CA ARG A 21 9.00 -7.58 9.62
C ARG A 21 8.16 -8.51 10.50
N LEU A 22 7.30 -7.93 11.33
CA LEU A 22 6.43 -8.70 12.24
C LEU A 22 5.47 -9.63 11.48
N GLY A 23 4.85 -9.13 10.42
CA GLY A 23 3.95 -9.93 9.58
C GLY A 23 4.66 -10.95 8.69
N HIS A 24 3.84 -11.74 8.01
CA HIS A 24 4.27 -12.59 6.90
C HIS A 24 4.91 -11.77 5.77
N HIS A 25 5.59 -12.45 4.84
CA HIS A 25 6.15 -11.77 3.67
C HIS A 25 5.07 -11.12 2.80
N SER A 26 3.96 -11.84 2.63
CA SER A 26 2.78 -11.42 1.89
C SER A 26 1.57 -12.27 2.32
N THR A 27 0.41 -12.03 1.72
CA THR A 27 -0.78 -12.89 1.89
C THR A 27 -0.60 -14.30 1.31
N SER A 28 0.45 -14.53 0.51
CA SER A 28 0.78 -15.82 -0.10
C SER A 28 1.88 -16.58 0.66
N ASP A 29 2.33 -16.08 1.82
CA ASP A 29 3.46 -16.63 2.57
C ASP A 29 3.05 -17.03 3.99
N ASP A 30 3.50 -18.21 4.42
CA ASP A 30 3.46 -18.61 5.83
C ASP A 30 4.86 -18.56 6.42
N SER A 31 5.05 -17.61 7.32
CA SER A 31 6.35 -17.33 7.91
C SER A 31 6.66 -18.16 9.15
N THR A 32 5.65 -18.84 9.69
CA THR A 32 5.83 -19.80 10.79
C THR A 32 6.62 -21.03 10.34
N ALA A 33 6.68 -21.29 9.03
CA ALA A 33 7.46 -22.36 8.44
C ALA A 33 8.98 -22.14 8.54
N TYR A 34 9.45 -20.90 8.74
CA TYR A 34 10.88 -20.57 8.69
C TYR A 34 11.35 -19.55 9.74
N ARG A 35 10.48 -19.11 10.66
CA ARG A 35 10.83 -18.23 11.79
C ARG A 35 10.22 -18.76 13.06
N SER A 36 10.94 -18.59 14.18
CA SER A 36 10.41 -18.98 15.49
C SER A 36 9.42 -17.92 15.99
N LYS A 37 8.45 -18.37 16.78
CA LYS A 37 7.51 -17.47 17.45
C LYS A 37 8.22 -16.54 18.43
N ASP A 38 9.20 -17.06 19.17
CA ASP A 38 9.96 -16.30 20.17
C ASP A 38 10.70 -15.10 19.57
N GLU A 39 11.25 -15.27 18.36
CA GLU A 39 11.90 -14.18 17.62
C GLU A 39 10.88 -13.07 17.31
N VAL A 40 9.73 -13.42 16.76
CA VAL A 40 8.67 -12.46 16.40
C VAL A 40 8.13 -11.75 17.65
N ASP A 41 7.87 -12.48 18.73
CA ASP A 41 7.28 -11.94 19.97
C ASP A 41 8.21 -10.94 20.66
N LYS A 42 9.53 -11.17 20.63
CA LYS A 42 10.53 -10.22 21.14
C LYS A 42 10.39 -8.85 20.46
N TRP A 43 10.33 -8.84 19.13
CA TRP A 43 10.20 -7.61 18.34
C TRP A 43 8.80 -6.97 18.47
N ALA A 44 7.76 -7.78 18.58
CA ALA A 44 6.38 -7.30 18.72
C ALA A 44 6.14 -6.54 20.02
N THR A 45 6.81 -6.96 21.10
CA THR A 45 6.56 -6.46 22.46
C THR A 45 7.60 -5.45 22.90
N THR A 46 8.89 -5.79 22.81
CA THR A 46 9.98 -5.03 23.43
C THR A 46 10.49 -3.94 22.48
N ASP A 47 10.64 -4.28 21.20
CA ASP A 47 11.29 -3.42 20.21
C ASP A 47 10.32 -2.71 19.25
N ASN A 48 9.04 -2.67 19.59
CA ASN A 48 8.03 -2.01 18.77
C ASN A 48 8.20 -0.47 18.78
N PRO A 49 8.41 0.17 17.61
CA PRO A 49 8.67 1.61 17.54
C PRO A 49 7.46 2.46 17.95
N ALA A 50 6.23 2.00 17.67
CA ALA A 50 5.01 2.73 18.06
C ALA A 50 4.84 2.75 19.58
N THR A 51 5.05 1.60 20.23
CA THR A 51 5.01 1.51 21.71
C THR A 51 6.09 2.38 22.34
N LYS A 52 7.34 2.33 21.83
CA LYS A 52 8.45 3.15 22.33
C LYS A 52 8.14 4.64 22.21
N LEU A 53 7.62 5.08 21.07
CA LEU A 53 7.24 6.47 20.84
C LEU A 53 6.08 6.90 21.76
N LYS A 54 5.03 6.08 21.90
CA LYS A 54 3.92 6.33 22.82
C LYS A 54 4.43 6.58 24.24
N ILE A 55 5.25 5.68 24.77
CA ILE A 55 5.82 5.80 26.13
C ILE A 55 6.65 7.08 26.26
N TYR A 56 7.47 7.41 25.25
CA TYR A 56 8.26 8.63 25.25
C TYR A 56 7.37 9.89 25.31
N LEU A 57 6.34 9.96 24.47
CA LEU A 57 5.43 11.11 24.42
C LEU A 57 4.61 11.26 25.70
N MET A 58 4.14 10.15 26.28
CA MET A 58 3.43 10.14 27.56
C MET A 58 4.32 10.66 28.70
N LYS A 59 5.59 10.24 28.75
CA LYS A 59 6.57 10.75 29.73
C LYS A 59 6.83 12.24 29.58
N LYS A 60 6.66 12.79 28.38
CA LYS A 60 6.79 14.23 28.10
C LYS A 60 5.49 15.01 28.32
N GLY A 61 4.39 14.34 28.68
CA GLY A 61 3.07 14.98 28.81
C GLY A 61 2.48 15.45 27.48
N LEU A 62 2.99 14.93 26.35
CA LEU A 62 2.55 15.29 25.00
C LEU A 62 1.50 14.33 24.43
N TRP A 63 1.19 13.26 25.17
CA TRP A 63 0.24 12.23 24.78
C TRP A 63 -0.40 11.59 26.02
N THR A 64 -1.67 11.25 25.95
CA THR A 64 -2.42 10.59 27.01
C THR A 64 -3.13 9.34 26.50
N GLU A 65 -3.63 8.51 27.41
CA GLU A 65 -4.46 7.35 27.03
C GLU A 65 -5.79 7.76 26.39
N GLU A 66 -6.30 8.97 26.68
CA GLU A 66 -7.50 9.48 26.00
C GLU A 66 -7.18 9.91 24.57
N ASP A 67 -6.04 10.60 24.36
CA ASP A 67 -5.56 10.95 23.01
C ASP A 67 -5.40 9.70 22.14
N GLU A 68 -4.82 8.63 22.70
CA GLU A 68 -4.67 7.33 22.02
C GLU A 68 -6.03 6.76 21.58
N LYS A 69 -7.02 6.74 22.48
CA LYS A 69 -8.36 6.21 22.16
C LYS A 69 -9.04 7.04 21.07
N VAL A 70 -8.99 8.36 21.18
CA VAL A 70 -9.56 9.28 20.19
C VAL A 70 -8.88 9.09 18.84
N PHE A 71 -7.54 9.02 18.82
CA PHE A 71 -6.74 8.79 17.63
C PHE A 71 -7.09 7.46 16.95
N LEU A 72 -7.08 6.35 17.69
CA LEU A 72 -7.39 5.03 17.14
C LEU A 72 -8.81 4.95 16.58
N LYS A 73 -9.79 5.55 17.27
CA LYS A 73 -11.18 5.61 16.79
C LYS A 73 -11.27 6.40 15.48
N LYS A 74 -10.60 7.56 15.41
CA LYS A 74 -10.56 8.39 14.21
C LYS A 74 -9.86 7.67 13.05
N ALA A 75 -8.67 7.13 13.27
CA ALA A 75 -7.90 6.40 12.26
C ALA A 75 -8.68 5.20 11.71
N ARG A 76 -9.35 4.43 12.58
CA ARG A 76 -10.22 3.32 12.15
C ARG A 76 -11.36 3.82 11.28
N TRP A 77 -12.01 4.92 11.66
CA TRP A 77 -13.10 5.50 10.88
C TRP A 77 -12.61 5.98 9.51
N GLU A 78 -11.46 6.65 9.44
CA GLU A 78 -10.86 7.12 8.18
C GLU A 78 -10.52 5.95 7.25
N VAL A 79 -9.94 4.87 7.78
CA VAL A 79 -9.65 3.66 7.02
C VAL A 79 -10.93 3.03 6.47
N LEU A 80 -11.99 2.91 7.29
CA LEU A 80 -13.26 2.32 6.84
C LEU A 80 -13.98 3.18 5.80
N GLN A 81 -13.91 4.51 5.94
CA GLN A 81 -14.42 5.44 4.94
C GLN A 81 -13.68 5.28 3.61
N ALA A 82 -12.35 5.26 3.63
CA ALA A 82 -11.53 5.07 2.44
C ALA A 82 -11.77 3.70 1.80
N PHE A 83 -11.91 2.65 2.60
CA PHE A 83 -12.22 1.30 2.14
C PHE A 83 -13.58 1.26 1.43
N SER A 84 -14.65 1.77 2.07
CA SER A 84 -15.98 1.80 1.47
C SER A 84 -16.04 2.66 0.20
N ALA A 85 -15.33 3.79 0.18
CA ALA A 85 -15.21 4.61 -1.01
C ALA A 85 -14.46 3.89 -2.14
N GLY A 86 -13.46 3.07 -1.82
CA GLY A 86 -12.73 2.23 -2.76
C GLY A 86 -13.58 1.12 -3.35
N GLU A 87 -14.35 0.40 -2.53
CA GLU A 87 -15.21 -0.72 -2.99
C GLU A 87 -16.34 -0.27 -3.92
N LYS A 88 -16.85 0.95 -3.72
CA LYS A 88 -17.90 1.53 -4.58
C LYS A 88 -17.40 1.97 -5.95
N LYS A 89 -16.09 2.11 -6.14
CA LYS A 89 -15.53 2.48 -7.44
C LYS A 89 -15.60 1.31 -8.39
N LEU A 90 -16.14 1.55 -9.58
CA LEU A 90 -16.01 0.63 -10.70
C LEU A 90 -14.52 0.41 -11.01
N LYS A 91 -14.21 -0.76 -11.56
CA LYS A 91 -12.90 -1.06 -12.11
C LYS A 91 -12.59 -0.06 -13.23
N PRO A 92 -11.30 0.21 -13.52
CA PRO A 92 -10.93 1.01 -14.68
C PRO A 92 -11.54 0.44 -15.96
N LYS A 93 -11.76 1.30 -16.97
CA LYS A 93 -12.16 0.83 -18.28
C LYS A 93 -11.13 -0.18 -18.78
N TRP A 94 -11.57 -1.30 -19.35
CA TRP A 94 -10.64 -2.34 -19.79
C TRP A 94 -9.62 -1.82 -20.83
N THR A 95 -9.97 -0.77 -21.60
CA THR A 95 -9.05 -0.13 -22.56
C THR A 95 -7.80 0.45 -21.91
N GLU A 96 -7.81 0.70 -20.61
CA GLU A 96 -6.65 1.19 -19.87
C GLU A 96 -5.48 0.18 -19.90
N CYS A 97 -5.74 -1.12 -20.15
CA CYS A 97 -4.65 -2.09 -20.30
C CYS A 97 -3.75 -1.85 -21.54
N PHE A 98 -4.20 -1.04 -22.50
CA PHE A 98 -3.43 -0.65 -23.69
C PHE A 98 -2.78 0.72 -23.56
N ARG A 99 -3.14 1.51 -22.54
CA ARG A 99 -2.65 2.87 -22.34
C ARG A 99 -1.36 2.86 -21.50
N ASP A 100 -0.64 3.98 -21.52
CA ASP A 100 0.61 4.22 -20.77
C ASP A 100 1.77 3.24 -21.03
N VAL A 101 1.65 2.34 -22.02
CA VAL A 101 2.76 1.48 -22.49
C VAL A 101 3.85 2.32 -23.19
N TYR A 102 3.42 3.30 -23.98
CA TYR A 102 4.27 4.29 -24.65
C TYR A 102 3.63 5.67 -24.51
N LYS A 103 4.42 6.74 -24.64
CA LYS A 103 3.91 8.12 -24.67
C LYS A 103 2.78 8.29 -25.69
N GLU A 104 2.99 7.73 -26.89
CA GLU A 104 2.00 7.67 -27.94
C GLU A 104 1.74 6.22 -28.31
N MET A 105 0.48 5.81 -28.31
CA MET A 105 0.08 4.44 -28.61
C MET A 105 0.46 4.07 -30.05
N PRO A 106 1.40 3.12 -30.26
CA PRO A 106 1.78 2.67 -31.59
C PRO A 106 0.62 1.99 -32.32
N SER A 107 0.71 1.93 -33.64
CA SER A 107 -0.35 1.38 -34.50
C SER A 107 -0.73 -0.06 -34.17
N HIS A 108 0.23 -0.91 -33.82
CA HIS A 108 -0.03 -2.31 -33.47
C HIS A 108 -0.82 -2.45 -32.16
N ILE A 109 -0.54 -1.65 -31.14
CA ILE A 109 -1.30 -1.64 -29.87
C ILE A 109 -2.70 -1.09 -30.11
N ARG A 110 -2.84 -0.04 -30.93
CA ARG A 110 -4.15 0.50 -31.32
C ARG A 110 -4.99 -0.55 -32.04
N LYS A 111 -4.37 -1.34 -32.92
CA LYS A 111 -5.03 -2.44 -33.61
C LYS A 111 -5.54 -3.50 -32.62
N GLN A 112 -4.69 -3.95 -31.69
CA GLN A 112 -5.09 -4.91 -30.65
C GLN A 112 -6.23 -4.39 -29.75
N MET A 113 -6.18 -3.11 -29.38
CA MET A 113 -7.25 -2.47 -28.60
C MET A 113 -8.58 -2.48 -29.36
N ASN A 114 -8.55 -2.17 -30.67
CA ASN A 114 -9.75 -2.21 -31.52
C ASN A 114 -10.29 -3.64 -31.70
N GLU A 115 -9.42 -4.63 -31.86
CA GLU A 115 -9.82 -6.05 -31.94
C GLU A 115 -10.51 -6.50 -30.63
N MET A 116 -9.98 -6.07 -29.47
CA MET A 116 -10.61 -6.35 -28.18
C MET A 116 -11.96 -5.64 -28.02
N GLU A 117 -12.10 -4.40 -28.51
CA GLU A 117 -13.37 -3.66 -28.50
C GLU A 117 -14.45 -4.43 -29.28
N GLU A 118 -14.12 -4.92 -30.48
CA GLU A 118 -15.04 -5.72 -31.29
C GLU A 118 -15.39 -7.06 -30.61
N HIS A 119 -14.41 -7.71 -29.99
CA HIS A 119 -14.61 -8.96 -29.26
C HIS A 119 -15.55 -8.78 -28.05
N VAL A 120 -15.28 -7.79 -27.19
CA VAL A 120 -16.11 -7.50 -26.01
C VAL A 120 -17.53 -7.08 -26.42
N LYS A 121 -17.70 -6.38 -27.55
CA LYS A 121 -19.03 -6.08 -28.10
C LYS A 121 -19.79 -7.32 -28.54
N ARG A 122 -19.11 -8.27 -29.19
CA ARG A 122 -19.72 -9.50 -29.72
C ARG A 122 -20.07 -10.51 -28.63
N TYR A 123 -19.26 -10.60 -27.59
CA TYR A 123 -19.32 -11.64 -26.55
C TYR A 123 -19.56 -11.05 -25.15
N LYS A 124 -20.30 -9.94 -25.07
CA LYS A 124 -20.47 -9.13 -23.86
C LYS A 124 -20.94 -9.94 -22.65
N GLU A 125 -21.82 -10.91 -22.87
CA GLU A 125 -22.39 -11.80 -21.87
C GLU A 125 -21.36 -12.67 -21.13
N HIS A 126 -20.16 -12.82 -21.68
CA HIS A 126 -19.06 -13.59 -21.09
C HIS A 126 -18.10 -12.72 -20.26
N TYR A 127 -18.32 -11.40 -20.17
CA TYR A 127 -17.42 -10.46 -19.49
C TYR A 127 -18.16 -9.58 -18.46
N PRO A 128 -17.54 -9.26 -17.30
CA PRO A 128 -18.11 -8.41 -16.25
C PRO A 128 -17.97 -6.91 -16.60
N VAL A 129 -18.51 -6.51 -17.75
CA VAL A 129 -18.40 -5.14 -18.29
C VAL A 129 -19.15 -4.10 -17.46
N ASP A 130 -20.15 -4.52 -16.69
CA ASP A 130 -20.91 -3.70 -15.75
C ASP A 130 -20.10 -3.29 -14.52
N GLN A 131 -19.06 -4.05 -14.18
CA GLN A 131 -18.14 -3.73 -13.08
C GLN A 131 -17.08 -2.71 -13.47
N HIS A 132 -16.99 -2.33 -14.74
CA HIS A 132 -15.96 -1.42 -15.27
C HIS A 132 -16.56 -0.06 -15.62
N ALA A 133 -15.76 0.99 -15.46
CA ALA A 133 -16.10 2.33 -15.94
C ALA A 133 -16.31 2.31 -17.47
N GLN A 134 -17.29 3.07 -17.94
CA GLN A 134 -17.66 3.18 -19.36
C GLN A 134 -16.71 4.09 -20.13
#